data_AF-A0A9E0T010-F1
#
_entry.id   AF-A0A9E0T010-F1
#
_cell.length_a   1.000
_cell.length_b   1.000
_cell.length_c   1.000
_cell.angle_alpha   90.00
_cell.angle_beta   90.00
_cell.angle_gamma   90.00
#
_symmetry.space_group_name_H-M   'P 1'
#
loop_
_entity.id
_entity.type
_entity.pdbx_description
1 polymer ?
#
loop_
_entity_poly.entity_id
_entity_poly.type
_entity_poly.pdbx_seq_one_letter_code
_entity_poly.pdbx_strand_id
1 'polypeptide(L)'
;MTDTPLCRLVTRSDFDGLVCAVLLKERGLIDRIEFVHPKDMQDGKIAMGPDDISTNLPYVPGCRLAFDHHASEMTRVAGHPDNHIIDPKAASAARVVYDYYGGAAAFPNVSVEMMAAVDKADSAQFSLDEILNPTGWVLLSFLMDARTGLGRFRDFRVSNYQLMMELIDYCRDHTIEQILALPDVAERADLYAAHRDKARAQLRRTAAVYGKLVILDLRNEDPIYATNRFTLYALFPQVTVSIHAIWGVKKQNTAFAIGKSIIDRSSRLDIGALCLRYGGGGHEAAGTCQVANEDAERVLGELMAQIEASS
;
A
#
# COMPACT_ATOMS: atom_id res chain seq x y z
N MET A 1 -34.79 0.07 14.61
CA MET A 1 -33.60 0.31 13.77
C MET A 1 -33.76 1.71 13.22
N THR A 2 -32.97 2.66 13.69
CA THR A 2 -32.93 4.00 13.08
C THR A 2 -32.33 3.85 11.69
N ASP A 3 -33.04 4.36 10.69
CA ASP A 3 -32.74 4.25 9.26
C ASP A 3 -31.53 5.16 8.92
N THR A 4 -30.34 4.78 9.37
CA THR A 4 -29.12 5.54 9.07
C THR A 4 -28.83 5.37 7.58
N PRO A 5 -28.77 6.47 6.80
CA PRO A 5 -28.54 6.37 5.37
C PRO A 5 -27.15 5.78 5.09
N LEU A 6 -27.10 4.81 4.18
CA LEU A 6 -25.88 4.12 3.75
C LEU A 6 -24.90 5.10 3.09
N CYS A 7 -23.62 4.91 3.40
CA CYS A 7 -22.53 5.75 2.93
C CYS A 7 -21.79 5.17 1.73
N ARG A 8 -21.08 6.05 1.02
CA ARG A 8 -19.97 5.64 0.17
C ARG A 8 -18.69 5.54 1.02
N LEU A 9 -17.97 4.43 0.89
CA LEU A 9 -16.60 4.31 1.39
C LEU A 9 -15.62 4.83 0.34
N VAL A 10 -14.71 5.72 0.74
CA VAL A 10 -13.57 6.16 -0.05
C VAL A 10 -12.30 5.65 0.63
N THR A 11 -11.55 4.77 -0.03
CA THR A 11 -10.37 4.12 0.58
C THR A 11 -9.31 3.80 -0.46
N ARG A 12 -8.19 3.21 -0.05
CA ARG A 12 -7.13 2.75 -0.95
C ARG A 12 -7.44 1.36 -1.51
N SER A 13 -6.98 1.07 -2.73
CA SER A 13 -7.04 -0.28 -3.31
C SER A 13 -5.88 -1.14 -2.79
N ASP A 14 -5.84 -1.39 -1.50
CA ASP A 14 -4.89 -2.30 -0.85
C ASP A 14 -5.58 -3.15 0.23
N PHE A 15 -4.80 -3.97 0.94
CA PHE A 15 -5.36 -4.91 1.91
C PHE A 15 -6.03 -4.23 3.10
N ASP A 16 -5.54 -3.07 3.54
CA ASP A 16 -6.18 -2.29 4.61
C ASP A 16 -7.52 -1.70 4.17
N GLY A 17 -7.57 -1.12 2.96
CA GLY A 17 -8.83 -0.67 2.38
C GLY A 17 -9.86 -1.80 2.16
N LEU A 18 -9.39 -3.00 1.76
CA LEU A 18 -10.24 -4.20 1.66
C LEU A 18 -10.87 -4.55 3.02
N VAL A 19 -10.06 -4.66 4.07
CA VAL A 19 -10.58 -5.03 5.40
C VAL A 19 -11.45 -3.92 5.99
N CYS A 20 -11.13 -2.64 5.78
CA CYS A 20 -12.03 -1.54 6.12
C CYS A 20 -13.41 -1.70 5.48
N ALA A 21 -13.47 -2.04 4.19
CA ALA A 21 -14.72 -2.26 3.48
C ALA A 21 -15.49 -3.47 4.03
N VAL A 22 -14.81 -4.57 4.36
CA VAL A 22 -15.40 -5.74 5.02
C VAL A 22 -16.07 -5.34 6.34
N LEU A 23 -15.37 -4.62 7.21
CA LEU A 23 -15.88 -4.19 8.51
C LEU A 23 -17.11 -3.28 8.37
N LEU A 24 -17.02 -2.25 7.52
CA LEU A 24 -18.12 -1.30 7.33
C LEU A 24 -19.34 -1.94 6.66
N LYS A 25 -19.13 -2.91 5.76
CA LYS A 25 -20.22 -3.67 5.11
C LYS A 25 -20.89 -4.63 6.09
N GLU A 26 -20.14 -5.32 6.95
CA GLU A 26 -20.67 -6.17 8.03
C GLU A 26 -21.58 -5.39 8.99
N ARG A 27 -21.25 -4.11 9.22
CA ARG A 27 -22.06 -3.19 10.03
C ARG A 27 -23.29 -2.64 9.32
N GLY A 28 -23.43 -2.87 8.01
CA GLY A 28 -24.48 -2.29 7.18
C GLY A 28 -24.39 -0.77 7.07
N LEU A 29 -23.17 -0.22 7.00
CA LEU A 29 -22.93 1.24 6.93
C LEU A 29 -22.67 1.75 5.52
N ILE A 30 -22.28 0.87 4.60
CA ILE A 30 -21.85 1.26 3.25
C ILE A 30 -22.57 0.45 2.17
N ASP A 31 -22.82 1.08 1.04
CA ASP A 31 -23.41 0.48 -0.16
C ASP A 31 -22.60 0.74 -1.44
N ARG A 32 -21.67 1.71 -1.39
CA ARG A 32 -20.80 2.11 -2.50
C ARG A 32 -19.36 2.20 -2.03
N ILE A 33 -18.43 1.86 -2.90
CA ILE A 33 -16.99 1.92 -2.61
C ILE A 33 -16.25 2.54 -3.79
N GLU A 34 -15.39 3.50 -3.47
CA GLU A 34 -14.48 4.14 -4.41
C GLU A 34 -13.05 3.97 -3.92
N PHE A 35 -12.21 3.38 -4.77
CA PHE A 35 -10.79 3.27 -4.49
C PHE A 35 -10.03 4.43 -5.11
N VAL A 36 -9.26 5.15 -4.30
CA VAL A 36 -8.52 6.36 -4.72
C VAL A 36 -7.07 6.32 -4.24
N HIS A 37 -6.23 7.13 -4.88
CA HIS A 37 -4.85 7.32 -4.45
C HIS A 37 -4.74 8.48 -3.44
N PRO A 38 -3.92 8.39 -2.38
CA PRO A 38 -3.77 9.47 -1.39
C PRO A 38 -3.46 10.85 -1.99
N LYS A 39 -2.66 10.88 -3.07
CA LYS A 39 -2.36 12.12 -3.80
C LYS A 39 -3.61 12.77 -4.39
N ASP A 40 -4.57 12.01 -4.90
CA ASP A 40 -5.77 12.59 -5.51
C ASP A 40 -6.71 13.20 -4.46
N MET A 41 -6.70 12.67 -3.23
CA MET A 41 -7.33 13.30 -2.07
C MET A 41 -6.63 14.63 -1.71
N GLN A 42 -5.30 14.63 -1.64
CA GLN A 42 -4.51 15.84 -1.32
C GLN A 42 -4.63 16.93 -2.39
N ASP A 43 -4.68 16.53 -3.66
CA ASP A 43 -4.86 17.44 -4.80
C ASP A 43 -6.33 17.95 -4.92
N GLY A 44 -7.24 17.49 -4.05
CA GLY A 44 -8.65 17.93 -4.06
C GLY A 44 -9.46 17.41 -5.26
N LYS A 45 -9.03 16.32 -5.90
CA LYS A 45 -9.70 15.75 -7.08
C LYS A 45 -10.88 14.85 -6.72
N ILE A 46 -10.92 14.36 -5.48
CA ILE A 46 -12.00 13.52 -4.98
C ILE A 46 -13.00 14.38 -4.22
N ALA A 47 -14.22 14.48 -4.74
CA ALA A 47 -15.29 15.21 -4.06
C ALA A 47 -15.79 14.40 -2.86
N MET A 48 -15.69 14.98 -1.67
CA MET A 48 -16.14 14.40 -0.40
C MET A 48 -17.35 15.16 0.15
N GLY A 49 -18.26 14.47 0.83
CA GLY A 49 -19.46 15.04 1.42
C GLY A 49 -20.02 14.23 2.60
N PRO A 50 -21.16 14.65 3.18
CA PRO A 50 -21.68 14.12 4.44
C PRO A 50 -22.19 12.67 4.39
N ASP A 51 -22.19 12.06 3.20
CA ASP A 51 -22.53 10.65 2.96
C ASP A 51 -21.29 9.79 2.70
N ASP A 52 -20.08 10.32 2.91
CA ASP A 52 -18.83 9.62 2.69
C ASP A 52 -18.13 9.24 4.00
N ILE A 53 -17.63 8.02 4.06
CA ILE A 53 -16.65 7.57 5.06
C ILE A 53 -15.31 7.39 4.35
N SER A 54 -14.22 7.95 4.89
CA SER A 54 -12.88 7.70 4.37
C SER A 54 -12.06 6.82 5.31
N THR A 55 -11.25 5.91 4.77
CA THR A 55 -10.28 5.12 5.56
C THR A 55 -8.91 5.10 4.91
N ASN A 56 -7.84 5.14 5.71
CA ASN A 56 -6.43 5.10 5.25
C ASN A 56 -6.15 6.14 4.14
N LEU A 57 -6.69 7.36 4.29
CA LEU A 57 -6.54 8.44 3.32
C LEU A 57 -6.38 9.77 4.04
N PRO A 58 -5.69 10.73 3.41
CA PRO A 58 -5.59 12.09 3.95
C PRO A 58 -6.97 12.68 4.25
N TYR A 59 -7.14 13.23 5.45
CA TYR A 59 -8.38 13.87 5.87
C TYR A 59 -8.83 14.97 4.90
N VAL A 60 -10.13 14.97 4.58
CA VAL A 60 -10.84 16.00 3.82
C VAL A 60 -12.07 16.45 4.62
N PRO A 61 -12.25 17.76 4.85
CA PRO A 61 -13.41 18.28 5.57
C PRO A 61 -14.74 17.94 4.90
N GLY A 62 -15.80 17.77 5.71
CA GLY A 62 -17.17 17.56 5.23
C GLY A 62 -17.59 16.10 5.03
N CYS A 63 -16.66 15.14 5.13
CA CYS A 63 -17.00 13.72 5.21
C CYS A 63 -17.73 13.37 6.51
N ARG A 64 -18.48 12.25 6.52
CA ARG A 64 -19.19 11.77 7.71
C ARG A 64 -18.21 11.34 8.80
N LEU A 65 -17.28 10.47 8.45
CA LEU A 65 -16.22 9.97 9.32
C LEU A 65 -14.96 9.75 8.48
N ALA A 66 -13.80 10.05 9.05
CA ALA A 66 -12.50 9.74 8.48
C ALA A 66 -11.70 8.92 9.48
N PHE A 67 -11.38 7.68 9.13
CA PHE A 67 -10.54 6.79 9.94
C PHE A 67 -9.11 6.80 9.41
N ASP A 68 -8.16 7.11 10.30
CA ASP A 68 -6.74 7.12 9.94
C ASP A 68 -5.85 6.68 11.11
N HIS A 69 -4.59 6.39 10.80
CA HIS A 69 -3.58 6.00 11.77
C HIS A 69 -2.20 6.61 11.46
N HIS A 70 -2.10 7.50 10.47
CA HIS A 70 -0.82 8.11 10.10
C HIS A 70 -0.51 9.27 11.05
N ALA A 71 0.60 9.17 11.79
CA ALA A 71 1.05 10.23 12.68
C ALA A 71 1.24 11.60 11.98
N SER A 72 1.54 11.60 10.68
CA SER A 72 1.65 12.84 9.88
C SER A 72 0.33 13.62 9.82
N GLU A 73 -0.82 12.93 9.83
CA GLU A 73 -2.14 13.57 9.75
C GLU A 73 -2.50 14.30 11.04
N MET A 74 -1.97 13.85 12.20
CA MET A 74 -2.10 14.56 13.47
C MET A 74 -1.48 15.96 13.43
N THR A 75 -0.41 16.15 12.65
CA THR A 75 0.20 17.48 12.47
C THR A 75 -0.44 18.26 11.32
N ARG A 76 -0.84 17.58 10.24
CA ARG A 76 -1.42 18.22 9.05
C ARG A 76 -2.83 18.77 9.29
N VAL A 77 -3.64 18.08 10.09
CA VAL A 77 -5.05 18.43 10.32
C VAL A 77 -5.18 19.28 11.57
N ALA A 78 -5.20 20.60 11.38
CA ALA A 78 -5.37 21.54 12.47
C ALA A 78 -6.75 21.40 13.15
N GLY A 79 -6.77 21.54 14.48
CA GLY A 79 -8.00 21.59 15.28
C GLY A 79 -8.64 20.24 15.62
N HIS A 80 -8.10 19.13 15.12
CA HIS A 80 -8.56 17.75 15.42
C HIS A 80 -10.09 17.59 15.39
N PRO A 81 -10.74 17.68 14.22
CA PRO A 81 -12.18 17.57 14.09
C PRO A 81 -12.74 16.27 14.68
N ASP A 82 -13.90 16.33 15.34
CA ASP A 82 -14.52 15.16 15.99
C ASP A 82 -14.82 14.00 15.03
N ASN A 83 -15.01 14.28 13.74
CA ASN A 83 -15.23 13.26 12.71
C ASN A 83 -13.94 12.63 12.18
N HIS A 84 -12.77 13.09 12.62
CA HIS A 84 -11.47 12.51 12.29
C HIS A 84 -11.06 11.52 13.39
N ILE A 85 -11.42 10.26 13.19
CA ILE A 85 -11.11 9.16 14.11
C ILE A 85 -9.70 8.67 13.79
N ILE A 86 -8.72 9.16 14.54
CA ILE A 86 -7.31 8.88 14.31
C ILE A 86 -6.63 8.25 15.53
N ASP A 87 -5.95 7.13 15.33
CA ASP A 87 -5.05 6.54 16.33
C ASP A 87 -3.67 6.27 15.72
N PRO A 88 -2.65 7.12 15.99
CA PRO A 88 -1.31 6.95 15.42
C PRO A 88 -0.54 5.74 15.97
N LYS A 89 -1.09 5.03 16.97
CA LYS A 89 -0.52 3.78 17.50
C LYS A 89 -1.14 2.54 16.87
N ALA A 90 -2.25 2.67 16.16
CA ALA A 90 -2.88 1.56 15.47
C ALA A 90 -2.02 1.09 14.29
N ALA A 91 -1.96 -0.23 14.11
CA ALA A 91 -1.14 -0.84 13.07
C ALA A 91 -1.73 -0.72 11.66
N SER A 92 -3.02 -0.39 11.54
CA SER A 92 -3.78 -0.24 10.30
C SER A 92 -5.00 0.66 10.53
N ALA A 93 -5.58 1.25 9.47
CA ALA A 93 -6.86 1.96 9.60
C ALA A 93 -8.02 0.99 9.87
N ALA A 94 -7.96 -0.25 9.37
CA ALA A 94 -8.91 -1.30 9.69
C ALA A 94 -8.97 -1.57 11.20
N ARG A 95 -7.83 -1.53 11.90
CA ARG A 95 -7.79 -1.63 13.37
C ARG A 95 -8.54 -0.48 14.03
N VAL A 96 -8.35 0.76 13.55
CA VAL A 96 -9.06 1.94 14.07
C VAL A 96 -10.57 1.79 13.89
N VAL A 97 -11.02 1.34 12.70
CA VAL A 97 -12.44 1.03 12.44
C VAL A 97 -12.95 -0.05 13.39
N TYR A 98 -12.20 -1.15 13.52
CA TYR A 98 -12.57 -2.30 14.35
C TYR A 98 -12.74 -1.90 15.81
N ASP A 99 -11.77 -1.17 16.37
CA ASP A 99 -11.79 -0.76 17.79
C ASP A 99 -12.86 0.31 18.04
N TYR A 100 -13.02 1.28 17.13
CA TYR A 100 -14.04 2.35 17.25
C TYR A 100 -15.46 1.79 17.39
N TYR A 101 -15.80 0.74 16.65
CA TYR A 101 -17.13 0.14 16.70
C TYR A 101 -17.31 -0.90 17.81
N GLY A 102 -16.30 -1.19 18.63
CA GLY A 102 -16.40 -2.09 19.78
C GLY A 102 -15.72 -3.45 19.62
N GLY A 103 -14.85 -3.60 18.63
CA GLY A 103 -13.99 -4.76 18.43
C GLY A 103 -14.76 -6.08 18.31
N ALA A 104 -14.27 -7.13 18.98
CA ALA A 104 -14.81 -8.49 18.82
C ALA A 104 -16.30 -8.61 19.14
N ALA A 105 -16.81 -7.79 20.08
CA ALA A 105 -18.23 -7.78 20.41
C ALA A 105 -19.09 -7.23 19.27
N ALA A 106 -18.56 -6.31 18.46
CA ALA A 106 -19.25 -5.70 17.34
C ALA A 106 -19.07 -6.46 16.01
N PHE A 107 -18.03 -7.30 15.93
CA PHE A 107 -17.65 -8.03 14.72
C PHE A 107 -17.47 -9.54 14.98
N PRO A 108 -18.53 -10.26 15.37
CA PRO A 108 -18.43 -11.67 15.76
C PRO A 108 -18.01 -12.60 14.61
N ASN A 109 -18.25 -12.20 13.35
CA ASN A 109 -17.93 -12.99 12.16
C ASN A 109 -16.57 -12.63 11.54
N VAL A 110 -15.94 -11.55 12.01
CA VAL A 110 -14.64 -11.12 11.50
C VAL A 110 -13.56 -11.96 12.16
N SER A 111 -12.78 -12.67 11.36
CA SER A 111 -11.74 -13.53 11.91
C SER A 111 -10.62 -12.71 12.57
N VAL A 112 -10.14 -13.20 13.71
CA VAL A 112 -8.97 -12.64 14.40
C VAL A 112 -7.73 -12.71 13.50
N GLU A 113 -7.62 -13.75 12.68
CA GLU A 113 -6.52 -13.94 11.74
C GLU A 113 -6.47 -12.87 10.66
N MET A 114 -7.61 -12.51 10.06
CA MET A 114 -7.67 -11.42 9.07
C MET A 114 -7.26 -10.09 9.70
N MET A 115 -7.74 -9.80 10.91
CA MET A 115 -7.36 -8.58 11.64
C MET A 115 -5.88 -8.55 12.02
N ALA A 116 -5.29 -9.69 12.40
CA ALA A 116 -3.86 -9.78 12.65
C ALA A 116 -3.03 -9.64 11.36
N ALA A 117 -3.54 -10.15 10.23
CA ALA A 117 -2.88 -10.05 8.95
C ALA A 117 -2.87 -8.63 8.39
N VAL A 118 -3.98 -7.88 8.50
CA VAL A 118 -4.03 -6.49 8.02
C VAL A 118 -3.10 -5.59 8.83
N ASP A 119 -3.05 -5.77 10.16
CA ASP A 119 -2.12 -5.07 11.04
C ASP A 119 -0.66 -5.34 10.66
N LYS A 120 -0.34 -6.61 10.40
CA LYS A 120 1.00 -7.00 9.94
C LYS A 120 1.34 -6.38 8.58
N ALA A 121 0.39 -6.40 7.64
CA ALA A 121 0.63 -5.96 6.28
C ALA A 121 0.87 -4.45 6.19
N ASP A 122 0.05 -3.66 6.88
CA ASP A 122 0.12 -2.21 6.79
C ASP A 122 1.31 -1.64 7.58
N SER A 123 1.63 -2.23 8.75
CA SER A 123 2.86 -1.94 9.50
C SER A 123 4.14 -2.58 8.92
N ALA A 124 3.99 -3.35 7.84
CA ALA A 124 5.04 -4.08 7.14
C ALA A 124 5.90 -4.99 8.05
N GLN A 125 5.29 -5.63 9.05
CA GLN A 125 5.93 -6.51 10.02
C GLN A 125 6.10 -7.94 9.48
N PHE A 126 6.74 -8.07 8.32
CA PHE A 126 6.99 -9.36 7.69
C PHE A 126 8.38 -9.91 8.05
N SER A 127 8.45 -11.21 8.30
CA SER A 127 9.70 -11.96 8.35
C SER A 127 10.31 -12.15 6.96
N LEU A 128 11.60 -12.53 6.92
CA LEU A 128 12.30 -12.82 5.67
C LEU A 128 11.61 -13.95 4.87
N ASP A 129 11.14 -14.99 5.56
CA ASP A 129 10.45 -16.11 4.92
C ASP A 129 9.09 -15.70 4.38
N GLU A 130 8.30 -14.91 5.14
CA GLU A 130 7.02 -14.38 4.65
C GLU A 130 7.18 -13.50 3.41
N ILE A 131 8.28 -12.74 3.30
CA ILE A 131 8.58 -11.94 2.12
C ILE A 131 8.91 -12.84 0.92
N LEU A 132 9.75 -13.86 1.12
CA LEU A 132 10.25 -14.69 0.04
C LEU A 132 9.25 -15.76 -0.40
N ASN A 133 8.52 -16.34 0.55
CA ASN A 133 7.61 -17.47 0.39
C ASN A 133 6.25 -17.18 1.03
N PRO A 134 5.56 -16.09 0.61
CA PRO A 134 4.28 -15.72 1.20
C PRO A 134 3.23 -16.80 0.99
N THR A 135 2.43 -17.03 2.03
CA THR A 135 1.27 -17.94 2.02
C THR A 135 0.09 -17.28 2.74
N GLY A 136 -1.10 -17.85 2.62
CA GLY A 136 -2.29 -17.39 3.34
C GLY A 136 -2.56 -15.89 3.14
N TRP A 137 -2.87 -15.20 4.24
CA TRP A 137 -3.23 -13.78 4.22
C TRP A 137 -2.07 -12.89 3.78
N VAL A 138 -0.84 -13.29 4.07
CA VAL A 138 0.36 -12.57 3.61
C VAL A 138 0.41 -12.58 2.08
N LEU A 139 0.18 -13.74 1.46
CA LEU A 139 0.11 -13.84 0.01
C LEU A 139 -1.00 -12.96 -0.54
N LEU A 140 -2.23 -13.06 -0.01
CA LEU A 140 -3.35 -12.23 -0.46
C LEU A 140 -3.02 -10.74 -0.37
N SER A 141 -2.41 -10.29 0.73
CA SER A 141 -2.00 -8.89 0.91
C SER A 141 -1.03 -8.43 -0.19
N PHE A 142 -0.09 -9.27 -0.61
CA PHE A 142 0.83 -8.97 -1.70
C PHE A 142 0.18 -9.03 -3.07
N LEU A 143 -0.79 -9.92 -3.30
CA LEU A 143 -1.55 -9.95 -4.56
C LEU A 143 -2.37 -8.66 -4.74
N MET A 144 -2.90 -8.11 -3.64
CA MET A 144 -3.72 -6.89 -3.66
C MET A 144 -2.88 -5.61 -3.72
N ASP A 145 -1.62 -5.66 -3.32
CA ASP A 145 -0.72 -4.50 -3.41
C ASP A 145 -0.39 -4.16 -4.87
N ALA A 146 -0.88 -3.02 -5.35
CA ALA A 146 -0.59 -2.52 -6.70
C ALA A 146 0.93 -2.42 -6.99
N ARG A 147 1.75 -2.23 -5.96
CA ARG A 147 3.22 -2.16 -6.06
C ARG A 147 3.86 -3.50 -6.39
N THR A 148 3.18 -4.62 -6.13
CA THR A 148 3.60 -5.96 -6.60
C THR A 148 3.66 -6.04 -8.12
N GLY A 149 2.87 -5.22 -8.82
CA GLY A 149 2.99 -5.07 -10.26
C GLY A 149 2.22 -6.07 -11.10
N LEU A 150 1.30 -6.84 -10.51
CA LEU A 150 0.46 -7.79 -11.26
C LEU A 150 -0.36 -7.09 -12.35
N GLY A 151 -0.81 -5.85 -12.12
CA GLY A 151 -1.56 -5.08 -13.12
C GLY A 151 -0.78 -4.71 -14.39
N ARG A 152 0.53 -4.97 -14.46
CA ARG A 152 1.32 -4.86 -15.71
C ARG A 152 0.95 -5.96 -16.71
N PHE A 153 0.41 -7.06 -16.21
CA PHE A 153 0.01 -8.24 -16.98
C PHE A 153 -1.51 -8.18 -17.19
N ARG A 154 -1.97 -8.43 -18.42
CA ARG A 154 -3.35 -8.14 -18.85
C ARG A 154 -4.21 -9.38 -19.05
N ASP A 155 -3.70 -10.55 -18.69
CA ASP A 155 -4.32 -11.84 -18.99
C ASP A 155 -5.20 -12.37 -17.85
N PHE A 156 -5.71 -11.48 -17.00
CA PHE A 156 -6.63 -11.83 -15.92
C PHE A 156 -8.09 -11.78 -16.38
N ARG A 157 -8.92 -12.69 -15.88
CA ARG A 157 -10.34 -12.79 -16.25
C ARG A 157 -11.13 -11.56 -15.82
N VAL A 158 -10.83 -11.03 -14.64
CA VAL A 158 -11.48 -9.85 -14.06
C VAL A 158 -10.46 -8.75 -13.76
N SER A 159 -10.91 -7.50 -13.72
CA SER A 159 -10.07 -6.38 -13.29
C SER A 159 -9.75 -6.46 -11.79
N ASN A 160 -8.66 -5.81 -11.35
CA ASN A 160 -8.38 -5.70 -9.91
C ASN A 160 -9.50 -5.00 -9.13
N TYR A 161 -10.18 -4.02 -9.74
CA TYR A 161 -11.31 -3.36 -9.11
C TYR A 161 -12.47 -4.34 -8.84
N GLN A 162 -12.82 -5.14 -9.84
CA GLN A 162 -13.86 -6.15 -9.71
C GLN A 162 -13.47 -7.22 -8.69
N LEU A 163 -12.22 -7.70 -8.73
CA LEU A 163 -11.73 -8.66 -7.74
C LEU A 163 -11.81 -8.09 -6.32
N MET A 164 -11.43 -6.83 -6.10
CA MET A 164 -11.55 -6.20 -4.79
C MET A 164 -13.01 -6.13 -4.32
N MET A 165 -13.96 -5.83 -5.21
CA MET A 165 -15.39 -5.85 -4.87
C MET A 165 -15.87 -7.24 -4.45
N GLU A 166 -15.48 -8.27 -5.18
CA GLU A 166 -15.81 -9.67 -4.86
C GLU A 166 -15.16 -10.13 -3.54
N LEU A 167 -13.90 -9.78 -3.31
CA LEU A 167 -13.16 -10.13 -2.09
C LEU A 167 -13.78 -9.54 -0.82
N ILE A 168 -14.45 -8.40 -0.89
CA ILE A 168 -15.15 -7.82 0.28
C ILE A 168 -16.25 -8.76 0.77
N ASP A 169 -16.94 -9.44 -0.14
CA ASP A 169 -17.96 -10.42 0.22
C ASP A 169 -17.32 -11.74 0.65
N TYR A 170 -16.32 -12.24 -0.08
CA TYR A 170 -15.67 -13.50 0.26
C TYR A 170 -14.95 -13.45 1.61
N CYS A 171 -14.28 -12.35 1.96
CA CYS A 171 -13.58 -12.19 3.25
C CYS A 171 -14.49 -12.24 4.48
N ARG A 172 -15.83 -12.12 4.31
CA ARG A 172 -16.80 -12.20 5.42
C ARG A 172 -17.12 -13.64 5.79
N ASP A 173 -17.21 -14.52 4.79
CA ASP A 173 -17.78 -15.86 4.96
C ASP A 173 -16.83 -17.01 4.56
N HIS A 174 -15.64 -16.72 4.04
CA HIS A 174 -14.66 -17.71 3.58
C HIS A 174 -13.37 -17.69 4.40
N THR A 175 -12.75 -18.87 4.57
CA THR A 175 -11.39 -18.97 5.08
C THR A 175 -10.39 -18.51 4.03
N ILE A 176 -9.15 -18.23 4.44
CA ILE A 176 -8.11 -17.82 3.51
C ILE A 176 -7.77 -18.88 2.47
N GLU A 177 -7.82 -20.17 2.83
CA GLU A 177 -7.61 -21.27 1.89
C GLU A 177 -8.68 -21.27 0.80
N GLN A 178 -9.94 -21.02 1.18
CA GLN A 178 -11.06 -20.94 0.25
C GLN A 178 -10.93 -19.71 -0.65
N ILE A 179 -10.53 -18.55 -0.10
CA ILE A 179 -10.29 -17.32 -0.86
C ILE A 179 -9.17 -17.52 -1.89
N LEU A 180 -8.04 -18.12 -1.48
CA LEU A 180 -6.92 -18.39 -2.39
C LEU A 180 -7.26 -19.42 -3.46
N ALA A 181 -8.27 -20.28 -3.23
CA ALA A 181 -8.77 -21.24 -4.20
C ALA A 181 -9.80 -20.64 -5.19
N LEU A 182 -10.26 -19.40 -4.99
CA LEU A 182 -11.15 -18.73 -5.95
C LEU A 182 -10.42 -18.55 -7.29
N PRO A 183 -11.06 -18.82 -8.45
CA PRO A 183 -10.38 -18.80 -9.74
C PRO A 183 -9.59 -17.52 -10.03
N ASP A 184 -10.16 -16.36 -9.75
CA ASP A 184 -9.51 -15.05 -10.02
C ASP A 184 -8.37 -14.72 -9.05
N VAL A 185 -8.36 -15.32 -7.86
CA VAL A 185 -7.26 -15.19 -6.90
C VAL A 185 -6.17 -16.20 -7.23
N ALA A 186 -6.55 -17.44 -7.57
CA ALA A 186 -5.64 -18.50 -7.95
C ALA A 186 -4.84 -18.13 -9.21
N GLU A 187 -5.46 -17.59 -10.26
CA GLU A 187 -4.73 -17.16 -11.47
C GLU A 187 -3.65 -16.09 -11.18
N ARG A 188 -3.92 -15.21 -10.21
CA ARG A 188 -2.97 -14.18 -9.75
C ARG A 188 -1.86 -14.77 -8.90
N ALA A 189 -2.19 -15.71 -8.02
CA ALA A 189 -1.23 -16.45 -7.21
C ALA A 189 -0.28 -17.27 -8.09
N ASP A 190 -0.81 -17.93 -9.13
CA ASP A 190 -0.03 -18.70 -10.09
C ASP A 190 0.94 -17.82 -10.88
N LEU A 191 0.47 -16.67 -11.40
CA LEU A 191 1.36 -15.72 -12.08
C LEU A 191 2.45 -15.18 -11.14
N TYR A 192 2.06 -14.80 -9.91
CA TYR A 192 3.00 -14.33 -8.89
C TYR A 192 4.07 -15.39 -8.58
N ALA A 193 3.67 -16.66 -8.46
CA ALA A 193 4.59 -17.78 -8.26
C ALA A 193 5.50 -18.00 -9.48
N ALA A 194 4.96 -17.97 -10.70
CA ALA A 194 5.72 -18.12 -11.94
C ALA A 194 6.74 -16.99 -12.17
N HIS A 195 6.50 -15.81 -11.61
CA HIS A 195 7.43 -14.67 -11.66
C HIS A 195 8.50 -14.71 -10.58
N ARG A 196 8.33 -15.50 -9.51
CA ARG A 196 9.22 -15.50 -8.33
C ARG A 196 10.70 -15.56 -8.68
N ASP A 197 11.14 -16.58 -9.39
CA ASP A 197 12.57 -16.76 -9.68
C ASP A 197 13.07 -15.78 -10.74
N LYS A 198 12.21 -15.42 -11.71
CA LYS A 198 12.52 -14.43 -12.75
C LYS A 198 12.73 -13.04 -12.15
N ALA A 199 11.85 -12.61 -11.25
CA ALA A 199 11.94 -11.36 -10.51
C ALA A 199 13.19 -11.34 -9.62
N ARG A 200 13.45 -12.41 -8.86
CA ARG A 200 14.65 -12.52 -8.02
C ARG A 200 15.94 -12.47 -8.85
N ALA A 201 15.97 -13.07 -10.04
CA ALA A 201 17.10 -13.00 -10.95
C ALA A 201 17.27 -11.60 -11.54
N GLN A 202 16.17 -10.96 -11.95
CA GLN A 202 16.16 -9.57 -12.44
C GLN A 202 16.70 -8.62 -11.38
N LEU A 203 16.13 -8.63 -10.17
CA LEU A 203 16.56 -7.77 -9.06
C LEU A 203 18.06 -7.93 -8.76
N ARG A 204 18.60 -9.16 -8.77
CA ARG A 204 20.03 -9.39 -8.55
C ARG A 204 20.90 -8.82 -9.67
N ARG A 205 20.46 -8.93 -10.92
CA ARG A 205 21.21 -8.45 -12.08
C ARG A 205 21.18 -6.92 -12.20
N THR A 206 20.06 -6.29 -11.85
CA THR A 206 19.86 -4.84 -12.03
C THR A 206 20.25 -4.02 -10.80
N ALA A 207 20.46 -4.65 -9.64
CA ALA A 207 20.83 -3.95 -8.42
C ALA A 207 22.27 -3.43 -8.46
N ALA A 208 22.42 -2.13 -8.20
CA ALA A 208 23.69 -1.49 -7.88
C ALA A 208 23.68 -1.11 -6.39
N VAL A 209 24.56 -1.70 -5.61
CA VAL A 209 24.64 -1.49 -4.15
C VAL A 209 25.75 -0.49 -3.82
N TYR A 210 25.40 0.57 -3.09
CA TYR A 210 26.28 1.63 -2.60
C TYR A 210 26.17 1.69 -1.08
N GLY A 211 27.02 0.94 -0.38
CA GLY A 211 26.95 0.83 1.08
C GLY A 211 25.59 0.34 1.59
N LYS A 212 24.83 1.24 2.22
CA LYS A 212 23.47 1.00 2.77
C LYS A 212 22.33 1.30 1.79
N LEU A 213 22.63 1.79 0.59
CA LEU A 213 21.68 2.09 -0.47
C LEU A 213 21.75 1.04 -1.58
N VAL A 214 20.60 0.64 -2.12
CA VAL A 214 20.51 -0.10 -3.39
C VAL A 214 19.73 0.70 -4.43
N ILE A 215 20.24 0.73 -5.65
CA ILE A 215 19.59 1.36 -6.80
C ILE A 215 19.18 0.27 -7.78
N LEU A 216 17.94 0.31 -8.23
CA LEU A 216 17.41 -0.53 -9.29
C LEU A 216 16.96 0.35 -10.44
N ASP A 217 17.71 0.33 -11.54
CA ASP A 217 17.25 0.92 -12.78
C ASP A 217 16.49 -0.12 -13.60
N LEU A 218 15.16 0.02 -13.65
CA LEU A 218 14.27 -0.87 -14.37
C LEU A 218 13.76 -0.24 -15.68
N ARG A 219 14.27 0.94 -16.07
CA ARG A 219 13.84 1.63 -17.30
C ARG A 219 14.11 0.82 -18.56
N ASN A 220 15.15 0.00 -18.56
CA ASN A 220 15.56 -0.82 -19.70
C ASN A 220 15.16 -2.30 -19.58
N GLU A 221 14.25 -2.60 -18.65
CA GLU A 221 13.78 -3.96 -18.39
C GLU A 221 12.38 -4.18 -18.99
N ASP A 222 12.24 -5.20 -19.84
CA ASP A 222 10.96 -5.63 -20.40
C ASP A 222 10.94 -7.18 -20.50
N PRO A 223 10.09 -7.88 -19.73
CA PRO A 223 9.15 -7.34 -18.74
C PRO A 223 9.84 -6.97 -17.41
N ILE A 224 9.18 -6.11 -16.63
CA ILE A 224 9.45 -5.98 -15.18
C ILE A 224 8.59 -7.04 -14.47
N TYR A 225 9.22 -8.08 -13.93
CA TYR A 225 8.50 -9.21 -13.32
C TYR A 225 7.81 -8.80 -12.01
N ALA A 226 6.63 -9.39 -11.75
CA ALA A 226 5.88 -9.12 -10.52
C ALA A 226 6.57 -9.76 -9.30
N THR A 227 6.68 -8.99 -8.22
CA THR A 227 7.16 -9.46 -6.91
C THR A 227 6.77 -8.45 -5.84
N ASN A 228 6.58 -8.88 -4.59
CA ASN A 228 6.27 -7.92 -3.53
C ASN A 228 7.44 -6.93 -3.33
N ARG A 229 7.10 -5.70 -2.91
CA ARG A 229 8.04 -4.58 -2.76
C ARG A 229 9.17 -4.80 -1.75
N PHE A 230 9.07 -5.82 -0.91
CA PHE A 230 10.07 -6.12 0.11
C PHE A 230 11.10 -7.16 -0.31
N THR A 231 10.86 -7.85 -1.44
CA THR A 231 11.77 -8.88 -1.96
C THR A 231 13.18 -8.35 -2.14
N LEU A 232 13.34 -7.08 -2.56
CA LEU A 232 14.64 -6.45 -2.69
C LEU A 232 15.43 -6.45 -1.37
N TYR A 233 14.81 -6.04 -0.26
CA TYR A 233 15.46 -6.01 1.05
C TYR A 233 15.74 -7.42 1.58
N ALA A 234 14.93 -8.40 1.21
CA ALA A 234 15.22 -9.80 1.53
C ALA A 234 16.44 -10.33 0.78
N LEU A 235 16.66 -9.88 -0.47
CA LEU A 235 17.82 -10.25 -1.28
C LEU A 235 19.09 -9.49 -0.90
N PHE A 236 18.95 -8.28 -0.36
CA PHE A 236 20.04 -7.40 0.05
C PHE A 236 19.82 -6.92 1.49
N PRO A 237 19.87 -7.82 2.50
CA PRO A 237 19.51 -7.48 3.90
C PRO A 237 20.44 -6.44 4.53
N GLN A 238 21.60 -6.18 3.94
CA GLN A 238 22.53 -5.15 4.39
C GLN A 238 22.06 -3.72 4.09
N VAL A 239 21.11 -3.51 3.16
CA VAL A 239 20.65 -2.18 2.75
C VAL A 239 19.48 -1.69 3.60
N THR A 240 19.47 -0.39 3.86
CA THR A 240 18.43 0.29 4.66
C THR A 240 17.51 1.14 3.80
N VAL A 241 17.94 1.53 2.59
CA VAL A 241 17.16 2.34 1.65
C VAL A 241 17.30 1.76 0.23
N SER A 242 16.24 1.85 -0.56
CA SER A 242 16.29 1.57 -2.00
C SER A 242 15.76 2.74 -2.84
N ILE A 243 16.30 2.89 -4.05
CA ILE A 243 15.74 3.73 -5.12
C ILE A 243 15.41 2.83 -6.30
N HIS A 244 14.16 2.86 -6.78
CA HIS A 244 13.75 2.26 -8.04
C HIS A 244 13.56 3.37 -9.08
N ALA A 245 14.37 3.35 -10.15
CA ALA A 245 14.17 4.19 -11.32
C ALA A 245 13.28 3.43 -12.32
N ILE A 246 12.12 4.00 -12.62
CA ILE A 246 11.14 3.45 -13.55
C ILE A 246 10.65 4.54 -14.50
N TRP A 247 10.25 4.16 -15.70
CA TRP A 247 9.54 5.08 -16.58
C TRP A 247 8.18 5.44 -15.99
N GLY A 248 7.83 6.73 -16.01
CA GLY A 248 6.45 7.13 -15.81
C GLY A 248 5.59 6.86 -17.05
N VAL A 249 4.38 7.41 -17.04
CA VAL A 249 3.36 7.13 -18.06
C VAL A 249 3.91 7.41 -19.46
N LYS A 250 3.83 6.41 -20.35
CA LYS A 250 4.33 6.49 -21.74
C LYS A 250 5.79 6.96 -21.86
N LYS A 251 6.64 6.70 -20.84
CA LYS A 251 8.04 7.14 -20.77
C LYS A 251 8.23 8.66 -20.86
N GLN A 252 7.21 9.46 -20.51
CA GLN A 252 7.27 10.92 -20.58
C GLN A 252 8.16 11.54 -19.51
N ASN A 253 8.39 10.83 -18.41
CA ASN A 253 9.23 11.26 -17.31
C ASN A 253 9.87 10.02 -16.64
N THR A 254 10.82 10.26 -15.73
CA THR A 254 11.42 9.23 -14.88
C THR A 254 10.88 9.38 -13.47
N ALA A 255 10.40 8.28 -12.89
CA ALA A 255 9.98 8.24 -11.51
C ALA A 255 11.05 7.53 -10.66
N PHE A 256 11.39 8.13 -9.52
CA PHE A 256 12.22 7.53 -8.49
C PHE A 256 11.33 7.15 -7.31
N ALA A 257 11.05 5.86 -7.15
CA ALA A 257 10.35 5.34 -6.00
C ALA A 257 11.36 4.92 -4.93
N ILE A 258 11.30 5.56 -3.77
CA ILE A 258 12.27 5.41 -2.69
C ILE A 258 11.59 4.77 -1.49
N GLY A 259 12.24 3.81 -0.84
CA GLY A 259 11.70 3.15 0.34
C GLY A 259 12.76 2.73 1.34
N LYS A 260 12.37 2.66 2.62
CA LYS A 260 13.17 2.06 3.69
C LYS A 260 13.02 0.54 3.70
N SER A 261 14.08 -0.14 4.12
CA SER A 261 14.09 -1.58 4.40
C SER A 261 13.22 -1.89 5.60
N ILE A 262 12.52 -3.03 5.53
CA ILE A 262 11.79 -3.59 6.67
C ILE A 262 12.60 -4.66 7.42
N ILE A 263 13.76 -5.04 6.86
CA ILE A 263 14.72 -5.98 7.44
C ILE A 263 15.71 -5.23 8.34
N ASP A 264 16.39 -4.23 7.78
CA ASP A 264 17.26 -3.31 8.51
C ASP A 264 16.56 -1.94 8.62
N ARG A 265 15.85 -1.73 9.73
CA ARG A 265 15.05 -0.51 10.00
C ARG A 265 15.87 0.63 10.60
N SER A 266 17.20 0.60 10.50
CA SER A 266 18.08 1.60 11.12
C SER A 266 18.07 2.98 10.44
N SER A 267 17.59 3.09 9.19
CA SER A 267 17.55 4.38 8.48
C SER A 267 16.60 5.39 9.14
N ARG A 268 17.17 6.54 9.52
CA ARG A 268 16.45 7.69 10.11
C ARG A 268 15.96 8.70 9.06
N LEU A 269 16.32 8.52 7.79
CA LEU A 269 16.02 9.47 6.73
C LEU A 269 14.51 9.61 6.50
N ASP A 270 13.97 10.83 6.47
CA ASP A 270 12.58 11.04 6.06
C ASP A 270 12.47 11.00 4.53
N ILE A 271 11.95 9.89 4.00
CA ILE A 271 11.82 9.68 2.54
C ILE A 271 10.79 10.61 1.91
N GLY A 272 9.68 10.87 2.61
CA GLY A 272 8.62 11.76 2.14
C GLY A 272 9.15 13.19 1.98
N ALA A 273 9.85 13.69 3.00
CA ALA A 273 10.49 15.01 2.96
C ALA A 273 11.59 15.09 1.88
N LEU A 274 12.38 14.03 1.70
CA LEU A 274 13.37 13.96 0.62
C LEU A 274 12.69 14.10 -0.76
N CYS A 275 11.63 13.32 -1.02
CA CYS A 275 10.92 13.34 -2.30
C CYS A 275 10.22 14.69 -2.56
N LEU A 276 9.73 15.36 -1.51
CA LEU A 276 9.05 16.65 -1.61
C LEU A 276 9.95 17.74 -2.22
N ARG A 277 11.26 17.71 -1.96
CA ARG A 277 12.23 18.65 -2.56
C ARG A 277 12.32 18.57 -4.08
N TYR A 278 11.86 17.45 -4.65
CA TYR A 278 11.83 17.19 -6.09
C TYR A 278 10.40 17.19 -6.66
N GLY A 279 9.47 17.91 -6.02
CA GLY A 279 8.07 17.98 -6.43
C GLY A 279 7.30 16.67 -6.26
N GLY A 280 7.88 15.71 -5.54
CA GLY A 280 7.26 14.45 -5.16
C GLY A 280 6.53 14.53 -3.83
N GLY A 281 6.39 13.38 -3.19
CA GLY A 281 5.83 13.28 -1.85
C GLY A 281 5.87 11.85 -1.34
N GLY A 282 5.27 11.64 -0.16
CA GLY A 282 5.26 10.35 0.51
C GLY A 282 5.07 10.52 2.01
N HIS A 283 5.47 9.50 2.75
CA HIS A 283 5.55 9.49 4.21
C HIS A 283 6.98 9.11 4.62
N GLU A 284 7.25 9.07 5.93
CA GLU A 284 8.61 8.93 6.46
C GLU A 284 9.40 7.74 5.88
N ALA A 285 8.72 6.61 5.62
CA ALA A 285 9.34 5.36 5.19
C ALA A 285 9.34 5.13 3.67
N ALA A 286 8.55 5.89 2.89
CA ALA A 286 8.46 5.70 1.45
C ALA A 286 7.95 6.95 0.74
N GLY A 287 8.42 7.17 -0.48
CA GLY A 287 8.04 8.32 -1.28
C GLY A 287 8.38 8.12 -2.75
N THR A 288 7.91 9.04 -3.57
CA THR A 288 8.21 9.07 -5.00
C THR A 288 8.31 10.50 -5.48
N CYS A 289 9.29 10.78 -6.34
CA CYS A 289 9.35 11.99 -7.16
C CYS A 289 9.39 11.61 -8.64
N GLN A 290 8.87 12.49 -9.50
CA GLN A 290 8.89 12.32 -10.94
C GLN A 290 9.58 13.53 -11.57
N VAL A 291 10.55 13.29 -12.44
CA VAL A 291 11.39 14.33 -13.04
C VAL A 291 11.48 14.15 -14.54
N ALA A 292 11.77 15.24 -15.26
CA ALA A 292 12.02 15.17 -16.69
C ALA A 292 13.17 14.18 -16.99
N ASN A 293 13.09 13.48 -18.13
CA ASN A 293 14.07 12.45 -18.48
C ASN A 293 15.50 13.00 -18.57
N GLU A 294 15.66 14.24 -19.03
CA GLU A 294 16.95 14.95 -19.10
C GLU A 294 17.55 15.27 -17.72
N ASP A 295 16.70 15.41 -16.70
CA ASP A 295 17.12 15.65 -15.32
C ASP A 295 17.38 14.38 -14.51
N ALA A 296 17.02 13.20 -15.04
CA ALA A 296 17.00 11.96 -14.28
C ALA A 296 18.36 11.61 -13.66
N GLU A 297 19.44 11.68 -14.45
CA GLU A 297 20.78 11.33 -13.95
C GLU A 297 21.29 12.32 -12.90
N ARG A 298 21.03 13.62 -13.10
CA ARG A 298 21.37 14.66 -12.13
C ARG A 298 20.63 14.44 -10.81
N VAL A 299 19.31 14.27 -10.88
CA VAL A 299 18.47 14.07 -9.69
C VAL A 299 18.79 12.76 -8.98
N LEU A 300 19.08 11.68 -9.70
CA LEU A 300 19.54 10.43 -9.09
C LEU A 300 20.82 10.64 -8.28
N GLY A 301 21.81 11.34 -8.85
CA GLY A 301 23.06 11.66 -8.13
C GLY A 301 22.83 12.50 -6.88
N GLU A 302 21.95 13.50 -6.95
CA GLU A 302 21.59 14.31 -5.78
C GLU A 302 20.86 13.49 -4.70
N LEU A 303 19.93 12.62 -5.10
CA LEU A 303 19.23 11.70 -4.17
C LEU A 303 20.22 10.77 -3.48
N MET A 304 21.16 10.19 -4.22
CA MET A 304 22.21 9.33 -3.67
C MET A 304 23.04 10.07 -2.61
N ALA A 305 23.53 11.27 -2.93
CA ALA A 305 24.34 12.07 -2.02
C ALA A 305 23.59 12.43 -0.73
N GLN A 306 22.29 12.73 -0.83
CA GLN A 306 21.45 13.05 0.34
C GLN A 306 21.20 11.83 1.22
N ILE A 307 21.00 10.65 0.62
CA ILE A 307 20.81 9.40 1.35
C ILE A 307 22.12 9.00 2.05
N GLU A 308 23.27 9.07 1.37
CA GLU A 308 24.57 8.78 1.98
C GLU A 308 24.89 9.72 3.14
N ALA A 309 24.60 11.03 3.00
CA ALA A 309 24.82 12.00 4.07
C ALA A 309 23.93 11.77 5.32
N SER A 310 22.85 10.99 5.17
CA SER A 310 21.87 10.69 6.23
C SER A 310 21.95 9.26 6.76
N SER A 311 22.87 8.45 6.22
CA SER A 311 23.05 7.02 6.57
C SER A 311 24.02 6.80 7.71
#